data_AF-A0AAE4D5D3-F1
#
_entry.id   AF-A0AAE4D5D3-F1
#
_cell.length_a   1.000
_cell.length_b   1.000
_cell.length_c   1.000
_cell.angle_alpha   90.00
_cell.angle_beta   90.00
_cell.angle_gamma   90.00
#
_symmetry.space_group_name_H-M   'P 1'
#
loop_
_entity.id
_entity.type
_entity.pdbx_description
1 polymer ?
#
loop_
_entity_poly.entity_id
_entity_poly.type
_entity_poly.pdbx_seq_one_letter_code
_entity_poly.pdbx_strand_id
1 'polypeptide(L)'
;MTPTLTDPLTTLPHRRRLEQRLDALFDDYAPRTVGLLVVDVDAFQAINEDFGREGGDAVLRALGPRLREAMAGDHLVVRLWSDEFGVLLERDATAERMAALAARVHGAFAAPVQLDGEPIWLSASIGGALLFSDDGIWPELMHEADLAARRARRHGSSYELFRPVEEDAGRELLLRVHELRSAIPDGELTLHYQPQLDLARGEVRGVEALVRWQHPDLGLLEPGEFLLVAEAADLADSLTSAVLAEALGQLARWRRDGRELRVSVNLALPNVVDERLPIEVGRLLAESGVPPRLLTLELTERAVGQDPRRALAIVHRLKALGIGLALDDFGAAASSLALLRRLPLDELKVDRSFVSRMTHDERDGAIVRAVVTLARDLGLRSIAEGVEDPETLDALRRIGCDACQGWLLQRPLPADELEAWFDAETASPSSA
;
A
#
# COMPACT_ATOMS: atom_id res chain seq x y z
N MET A 1 -17.97 -25.76 41.30
CA MET A 1 -18.87 -24.66 40.90
C MET A 1 -19.19 -24.83 39.43
N THR A 2 -20.45 -25.06 39.08
CA THR A 2 -20.87 -25.10 37.68
C THR A 2 -20.60 -23.72 37.07
N PRO A 3 -19.86 -23.60 35.97
CA PRO A 3 -19.58 -22.31 35.37
C PRO A 3 -20.88 -21.65 34.91
N THR A 4 -21.05 -20.37 35.21
CA THR A 4 -22.26 -19.60 34.89
C THR A 4 -22.42 -19.48 33.37
N LEU A 5 -23.57 -19.88 32.82
CA LEU A 5 -23.90 -19.77 31.39
C LEU A 5 -24.48 -18.39 31.00
N THR A 6 -24.53 -17.47 31.95
CA THR A 6 -25.03 -16.11 31.83
C THR A 6 -23.99 -15.17 32.38
N ASP A 7 -23.68 -14.12 31.62
CA ASP A 7 -22.84 -13.02 32.05
C ASP A 7 -23.59 -12.15 33.09
N PRO A 8 -23.03 -11.97 34.29
CA PRO A 8 -23.72 -11.26 35.38
C PRO A 8 -23.85 -9.76 35.13
N LEU A 9 -23.04 -9.19 34.24
CA LEU A 9 -23.04 -7.76 33.95
C LEU A 9 -24.15 -7.39 32.95
N THR A 10 -24.21 -8.08 31.83
CA THR A 10 -25.12 -7.76 30.71
C THR A 10 -26.41 -8.57 30.73
N THR A 11 -26.49 -9.62 31.57
CA THR A 11 -27.52 -10.67 31.59
C THR A 11 -27.59 -11.50 30.30
N LEU A 12 -26.67 -11.30 29.35
CA LEU A 12 -26.57 -12.10 28.14
C LEU A 12 -26.03 -13.51 28.45
N PRO A 13 -26.37 -14.53 27.65
CA PRO A 13 -25.58 -15.75 27.56
C PRO A 13 -24.08 -15.47 27.54
N HIS A 14 -23.31 -16.25 28.31
CA HIS A 14 -21.84 -16.19 28.28
C HIS A 14 -21.29 -16.89 27.01
N ARG A 15 -20.05 -16.58 26.59
CA ARG A 15 -19.34 -17.22 25.45
C ARG A 15 -19.45 -18.75 25.43
N ARG A 16 -19.44 -19.39 26.60
CA ARG A 16 -19.60 -20.86 26.74
C ARG A 16 -20.93 -21.39 26.22
N ARG A 17 -22.00 -20.59 26.29
CA ARG A 17 -23.31 -20.97 25.72
C ARG A 17 -23.32 -20.89 24.20
N LEU A 18 -22.52 -20.01 23.61
CA LEU A 18 -22.27 -20.00 22.16
C LEU A 18 -21.50 -21.25 21.74
N GLU A 19 -20.40 -21.58 22.43
CA GLU A 19 -19.60 -22.78 22.16
C GLU A 19 -20.47 -24.06 22.22
N GLN A 20 -21.22 -24.25 23.31
CA GLN A 20 -22.15 -25.39 23.45
C GLN A 20 -23.21 -25.44 22.35
N ARG A 21 -23.67 -24.27 21.88
CA ARG A 21 -24.67 -24.22 20.82
C ARG A 21 -24.05 -24.57 19.47
N LEU A 22 -22.85 -24.09 19.19
CA LEU A 22 -22.09 -24.43 18.00
C LEU A 22 -21.79 -25.94 17.99
N ASP A 23 -21.21 -26.51 19.06
CA ASP A 23 -20.98 -27.95 19.19
C ASP A 23 -22.23 -28.77 18.81
N ALA A 24 -23.38 -28.44 19.42
CA ALA A 24 -24.64 -29.12 19.15
C ALA A 24 -25.19 -28.94 17.72
N LEU A 25 -24.85 -27.84 17.03
CA LEU A 25 -25.26 -27.60 15.65
C LEU A 25 -24.45 -28.43 14.65
N PHE A 26 -23.17 -28.71 14.96
CA PHE A 26 -22.28 -29.49 14.11
C PHE A 26 -22.34 -31.01 14.40
N ASP A 27 -22.82 -31.43 15.57
CA ASP A 27 -23.08 -32.85 15.89
C ASP A 27 -24.31 -33.44 15.17
N ASP A 28 -25.22 -32.60 14.65
CA ASP A 28 -26.53 -33.00 14.09
C ASP A 28 -26.45 -33.50 12.62
N TYR A 29 -25.27 -33.48 11.99
CA TYR A 29 -24.96 -33.93 10.60
C TYR A 29 -25.88 -33.43 9.46
N ALA A 30 -26.85 -32.56 9.75
CA ALA A 30 -27.78 -32.04 8.76
C ALA A 30 -27.22 -30.76 8.11
N PRO A 31 -27.17 -30.70 6.76
CA PRO A 31 -26.54 -29.61 6.02
C PRO A 31 -27.22 -28.27 6.35
N ARG A 32 -26.41 -27.30 6.79
CA ARG A 32 -26.84 -25.94 7.12
C ARG A 32 -25.67 -24.96 6.94
N THR A 33 -26.03 -23.71 6.69
CA THR A 33 -25.07 -22.60 6.78
C THR A 33 -25.32 -21.84 8.07
N VAL A 34 -24.28 -21.71 8.87
CA VAL A 34 -24.27 -20.96 10.14
C VAL A 34 -23.51 -19.65 9.92
N GLY A 35 -23.97 -18.58 10.56
CA GLY A 35 -23.29 -17.29 10.51
C GLY A 35 -23.03 -16.76 11.91
N LEU A 36 -21.89 -16.12 12.12
CA LEU A 36 -21.55 -15.45 13.37
C LEU A 36 -21.19 -14.00 13.10
N LEU A 37 -21.80 -13.08 13.85
CA LEU A 37 -21.31 -11.71 13.98
C LEU A 37 -20.53 -11.56 15.28
N VAL A 38 -19.34 -10.97 15.18
CA VAL A 38 -18.57 -10.43 16.31
C VAL A 38 -18.73 -8.91 16.29
N VAL A 39 -19.10 -8.34 17.42
CA VAL A 39 -19.40 -6.91 17.59
C VAL A 39 -18.46 -6.36 18.64
N ASP A 40 -17.63 -5.40 18.25
CA ASP A 40 -16.64 -4.76 19.09
C ASP A 40 -17.01 -3.29 19.31
N VAL A 41 -17.01 -2.82 20.57
CA VAL A 41 -17.41 -1.44 20.92
C VAL A 41 -16.22 -0.51 20.62
N ASP A 42 -16.44 0.52 19.81
CA ASP A 42 -15.35 1.41 19.45
C ASP A 42 -14.94 2.32 20.63
N ALA A 43 -13.64 2.55 20.76
CA ALA A 43 -13.05 3.41 21.79
C ALA A 43 -13.44 3.03 23.24
N PHE A 44 -13.80 1.77 23.51
CA PHE A 44 -14.20 1.33 24.86
C PHE A 44 -13.12 1.55 25.93
N GLN A 45 -11.84 1.41 25.57
CA GLN A 45 -10.74 1.72 26.48
C GLN A 45 -10.74 3.21 26.88
N ALA A 46 -10.96 4.13 25.94
CA ALA A 46 -11.04 5.56 26.25
C ALA A 46 -12.21 5.86 27.18
N ILE A 47 -13.35 5.17 27.03
CA ILE A 47 -14.48 5.29 27.98
C ILE A 47 -14.07 4.86 29.39
N ASN A 48 -13.31 3.76 29.52
CA ASN A 48 -12.80 3.33 30.84
C ASN A 48 -11.78 4.32 31.41
N GLU A 49 -10.99 4.97 30.56
CA GLU A 49 -10.02 5.99 30.99
C GLU A 49 -10.71 7.27 31.47
N ASP A 50 -11.78 7.69 30.78
CA ASP A 50 -12.50 8.94 31.05
C ASP A 50 -13.55 8.81 32.18
N PHE A 51 -14.27 7.68 32.23
CA PHE A 51 -15.40 7.45 33.17
C PHE A 51 -15.13 6.31 34.17
N GLY A 52 -13.91 5.80 34.19
CA GLY A 52 -13.54 4.66 35.01
C GLY A 52 -14.20 3.35 34.56
N ARG A 53 -13.84 2.27 35.25
CA ARG A 53 -14.39 0.93 34.99
C ARG A 53 -15.91 0.86 35.18
N GLU A 54 -16.47 1.65 36.10
CA GLU A 54 -17.93 1.68 36.32
C GLU A 54 -18.67 2.28 35.12
N GLY A 55 -18.07 3.25 34.42
CA GLY A 55 -18.57 3.80 33.16
C GLY A 55 -18.60 2.77 32.04
N GLY A 56 -17.51 2.02 31.86
CA GLY A 56 -17.49 0.87 30.95
C GLY A 56 -18.56 -0.16 31.29
N ASP A 57 -18.65 -0.57 32.56
CA ASP A 57 -19.67 -1.52 33.04
C ASP A 57 -21.10 -1.01 32.80
N ALA A 58 -21.34 0.30 32.87
CA ALA A 58 -22.63 0.92 32.54
C ALA A 58 -22.95 0.86 31.05
N VAL A 59 -21.97 1.11 30.18
CA VAL A 59 -22.10 0.93 28.73
C VAL A 59 -22.51 -0.50 28.39
N LEU A 60 -21.81 -1.49 28.96
CA LEU A 60 -22.09 -2.90 28.69
C LEU A 60 -23.48 -3.31 29.19
N ARG A 61 -23.87 -2.85 30.38
CA ARG A 61 -25.22 -3.05 30.93
C ARG A 61 -26.32 -2.46 30.06
N ALA A 62 -26.06 -1.34 29.40
CA ALA A 62 -27.03 -0.71 28.49
C ALA A 62 -27.10 -1.45 27.15
N LEU A 63 -25.96 -1.85 26.58
CA LEU A 63 -25.89 -2.49 25.27
C LEU A 63 -26.45 -3.92 25.27
N GLY A 64 -26.21 -4.71 26.32
CA GLY A 64 -26.65 -6.11 26.36
C GLY A 64 -28.15 -6.30 26.09
N PRO A 65 -29.05 -5.65 26.85
CA PRO A 65 -30.48 -5.69 26.61
C PRO A 65 -30.89 -5.13 25.24
N ARG A 66 -30.27 -4.03 24.78
CA ARG A 66 -30.57 -3.43 23.47
C ARG A 66 -30.26 -4.38 22.32
N LEU A 67 -29.12 -5.06 22.38
CA LEU A 67 -28.74 -6.06 21.38
C LEU A 67 -29.71 -7.26 21.39
N ARG A 68 -30.09 -7.74 22.58
CA ARG A 68 -31.09 -8.81 22.70
C ARG A 68 -32.44 -8.41 22.10
N GLU A 69 -32.92 -7.20 22.41
CA GLU A 69 -34.19 -6.66 21.89
C GLU A 69 -34.14 -6.47 20.38
N ALA A 70 -33.04 -5.90 19.86
CA ALA A 70 -32.82 -5.71 18.43
C ALA A 70 -32.88 -7.02 17.66
N MET A 71 -32.48 -8.15 18.27
CA MET A 71 -32.54 -9.49 17.70
C MET A 71 -33.90 -10.18 17.87
N ALA A 72 -34.84 -9.60 18.61
CA ALA A 72 -36.22 -10.09 18.82
C ALA A 72 -36.36 -11.54 19.32
N GLY A 73 -35.28 -12.15 19.82
CA GLY A 73 -35.23 -13.55 20.25
C GLY A 73 -35.01 -14.57 19.13
N ASP A 74 -34.88 -14.13 17.87
CA ASP A 74 -34.67 -15.01 16.71
C ASP A 74 -33.25 -15.58 16.63
N HIS A 75 -32.31 -14.92 17.32
CA HIS A 75 -30.88 -15.21 17.26
C HIS A 75 -30.28 -15.27 18.66
N LEU A 76 -29.28 -16.14 18.83
CA LEU A 76 -28.55 -16.23 20.09
C LEU A 76 -27.57 -15.05 20.16
N VAL A 77 -27.82 -14.13 21.10
CA VAL A 77 -26.91 -13.03 21.44
C VAL A 77 -26.13 -13.42 22.68
N VAL A 78 -24.80 -13.29 22.62
CA VAL A 78 -23.90 -13.64 23.73
C VAL A 78 -22.95 -12.51 24.08
N ARG A 79 -22.47 -12.52 25.32
CA ARG A 79 -21.29 -11.77 25.73
C ARG A 79 -20.04 -12.61 25.47
N LEU A 80 -19.09 -12.06 24.71
CA LEU A 80 -17.81 -12.72 24.42
C LEU A 80 -16.77 -12.35 25.49
N TRP A 81 -15.83 -11.46 25.18
CA TRP A 81 -14.81 -10.94 26.09
C TRP A 81 -15.06 -9.46 26.39
N SER A 82 -14.31 -8.92 27.36
CA SER A 82 -14.09 -7.48 27.56
C SER A 82 -15.29 -6.61 27.22
N ASP A 83 -15.34 -6.09 25.99
CA ASP A 83 -16.31 -5.21 25.32
C ASP A 83 -17.07 -5.86 24.14
N GLU A 84 -16.74 -7.10 23.79
CA GLU A 84 -17.25 -7.79 22.61
C GLU A 84 -18.58 -8.54 22.83
N PHE A 85 -19.41 -8.58 21.80
CA PHE A 85 -20.65 -9.35 21.74
C PHE A 85 -20.66 -10.28 20.53
N GLY A 86 -21.42 -11.37 20.62
CA GLY A 86 -21.61 -12.32 19.52
C GLY A 86 -23.09 -12.44 19.15
N VAL A 87 -23.41 -12.52 17.86
CA VAL A 87 -24.76 -12.86 17.38
C VAL A 87 -24.69 -14.05 16.44
N LEU A 88 -25.33 -15.15 16.83
CA LEU A 88 -25.34 -16.39 16.06
C LEU A 88 -26.61 -16.52 15.23
N LEU A 89 -26.43 -16.70 13.92
CA LEU A 89 -27.44 -17.09 12.96
C LEU A 89 -27.31 -18.59 12.69
N GLU A 90 -28.21 -19.39 13.29
CA GLU A 90 -28.05 -20.85 13.35
C GLU A 90 -28.37 -21.59 12.05
N ARG A 91 -29.07 -20.95 11.12
CA ARG A 91 -29.56 -21.57 9.88
C ARG A 91 -29.67 -20.57 8.75
N ASP A 92 -29.54 -21.07 7.52
CA ASP A 92 -29.76 -20.35 6.28
C ASP A 92 -28.98 -19.03 6.23
N ALA A 93 -27.76 -19.02 6.77
CA ALA A 93 -26.92 -17.85 6.80
C ALA A 93 -26.40 -17.54 5.38
N THR A 94 -26.62 -16.30 4.93
CA THR A 94 -26.10 -15.77 3.66
C THR A 94 -25.47 -14.41 3.92
N ALA A 95 -24.64 -13.93 2.99
CA ALA A 95 -24.01 -12.61 3.09
C ALA A 95 -25.05 -11.49 3.30
N GLU A 96 -26.18 -11.55 2.59
CA GLU A 96 -27.27 -10.58 2.68
C GLU A 96 -27.93 -10.59 4.05
N ARG A 97 -28.17 -11.79 4.62
CA ARG A 97 -28.77 -11.93 5.95
C ARG A 97 -27.81 -11.48 7.04
N MET A 98 -26.51 -11.76 6.89
CA MET A 98 -25.49 -11.27 7.81
C MET A 98 -25.39 -9.75 7.78
N ALA A 99 -25.43 -9.12 6.59
CA ALA A 99 -25.46 -7.67 6.46
C ALA A 99 -26.72 -7.04 7.06
N ALA A 100 -27.90 -7.64 6.85
CA ALA A 100 -29.15 -7.17 7.46
C ALA A 100 -29.11 -7.28 8.99
N LEU A 101 -28.50 -8.35 9.51
CA LEU A 101 -28.32 -8.56 10.94
C LEU A 101 -27.34 -7.54 11.55
N ALA A 102 -26.23 -7.26 10.86
CA ALA A 102 -25.28 -6.23 11.25
C ALA A 102 -25.91 -4.83 11.26
N ALA A 103 -26.79 -4.51 10.30
CA ALA A 103 -27.54 -3.25 10.31
C ALA A 103 -28.47 -3.12 11.53
N ARG A 104 -29.14 -4.22 11.94
CA ARG A 104 -29.94 -4.25 13.18
C ARG A 104 -29.09 -4.05 14.43
N VAL A 105 -27.93 -4.70 14.49
CA VAL A 105 -26.95 -4.50 15.57
C VAL A 105 -26.52 -3.05 15.61
N HIS A 106 -26.15 -2.44 14.49
CA HIS A 106 -25.76 -1.04 14.41
C HIS A 106 -26.87 -0.10 14.90
N GLY A 107 -28.13 -0.39 14.56
CA GLY A 107 -29.29 0.34 15.09
C GLY A 107 -29.40 0.31 16.63
N ALA A 108 -28.93 -0.75 17.29
CA ALA A 108 -28.92 -0.84 18.76
C ALA A 108 -27.92 0.14 19.42
N PHE A 109 -26.90 0.60 18.67
CA PHE A 109 -25.93 1.60 19.11
C PHE A 109 -26.39 3.04 18.85
N ALA A 110 -27.46 3.25 18.07
CA ALA A 110 -27.90 4.58 17.66
C ALA A 110 -28.40 5.46 18.81
N ALA A 111 -28.85 4.88 19.93
CA ALA A 111 -29.24 5.66 21.11
C ALA A 111 -28.02 5.88 22.02
N PRO A 112 -27.77 7.09 22.54
CA PRO A 112 -26.66 7.32 23.46
C PRO A 112 -26.85 6.55 24.78
N VAL A 113 -25.75 6.30 25.48
CA VAL A 113 -25.74 5.80 26.87
C VAL A 113 -25.51 6.97 27.81
N GLN A 114 -26.30 7.07 28.87
CA GLN A 114 -26.14 8.12 29.87
C GLN A 114 -25.06 7.71 30.88
N LEU A 115 -23.94 8.42 30.92
CA LEU A 115 -22.87 8.27 31.91
C LEU A 115 -22.73 9.59 32.67
N ASP A 116 -22.82 9.56 33.99
CA ASP A 116 -22.75 10.74 34.87
C ASP A 116 -23.67 11.92 34.47
N GLY A 117 -24.79 11.61 33.80
CA GLY A 117 -25.76 12.60 33.33
C GLY A 117 -25.49 13.17 31.93
N GLU A 118 -24.42 12.72 31.27
CA GLU A 118 -24.05 13.12 29.91
C GLU A 118 -24.37 12.02 28.87
N PRO A 119 -24.89 12.37 27.69
CA PRO A 119 -25.14 11.42 26.61
C PRO A 119 -23.85 11.04 25.86
N ILE A 120 -23.43 9.78 25.97
CA ILE A 120 -22.28 9.23 25.24
C ILE A 120 -22.75 8.47 24.01
N TRP A 121 -22.29 8.90 22.84
CA TRP A 121 -22.54 8.25 21.57
C TRP A 121 -21.50 7.17 21.33
N LEU A 122 -21.98 5.97 21.00
CA LEU A 122 -21.14 4.80 20.79
C LEU A 122 -21.23 4.37 19.33
N SER A 123 -20.14 3.84 18.82
CA SER A 123 -20.13 3.08 17.57
C SER A 123 -19.60 1.67 17.83
N ALA A 124 -19.78 0.80 16.83
CA ALA A 124 -19.27 -0.55 16.88
C ALA A 124 -18.71 -0.96 15.53
N SER A 125 -17.62 -1.71 15.60
CA SER A 125 -17.02 -2.42 14.48
C SER A 125 -17.57 -3.85 14.46
N ILE A 126 -18.20 -4.26 13.34
CA ILE A 126 -18.86 -5.56 13.23
C ILE A 126 -18.17 -6.43 12.18
N GLY A 127 -17.77 -7.63 12.57
CA GLY A 127 -17.25 -8.65 11.67
C GLY A 127 -18.23 -9.81 11.53
N GLY A 128 -18.44 -10.30 10.31
CA GLY A 128 -19.22 -11.50 10.05
C GLY A 128 -18.37 -12.63 9.49
N ALA A 129 -18.72 -13.87 9.79
CA ALA A 129 -18.23 -15.06 9.11
C ALA A 129 -19.35 -16.05 8.83
N LEU A 130 -19.17 -16.89 7.82
CA LEU A 130 -20.11 -17.92 7.38
C LEU A 130 -19.40 -19.27 7.40
N LEU A 131 -20.05 -20.28 7.95
CA LEU A 131 -19.55 -21.65 7.99
C LEU A 131 -20.58 -22.60 7.40
N PHE A 132 -20.14 -23.42 6.45
CA PHE A 132 -20.92 -24.52 5.89
C PHE A 132 -20.64 -25.78 6.70
N SER A 133 -21.69 -26.47 7.14
CA SER A 133 -21.59 -27.59 8.09
C SER A 133 -20.85 -28.82 7.58
N ASP A 134 -20.62 -28.92 6.28
CA ASP A 134 -19.89 -30.00 5.60
C ASP A 134 -18.38 -29.75 5.47
N ASP A 135 -17.92 -28.51 5.63
CA ASP A 135 -16.59 -28.08 5.18
C ASP A 135 -15.73 -27.32 6.22
N GLY A 136 -16.12 -27.23 7.50
CA GLY A 136 -15.24 -26.61 8.50
C GLY A 136 -15.62 -26.79 9.98
N ILE A 137 -14.81 -26.22 10.88
CA ILE A 137 -14.99 -26.33 12.33
C ILE A 137 -15.36 -24.98 12.95
N TRP A 138 -16.27 -24.96 13.93
CA TRP A 138 -16.74 -23.70 14.53
C TRP A 138 -15.65 -22.83 15.20
N PRO A 139 -14.51 -23.36 15.69
CA PRO A 139 -13.42 -22.50 16.16
C PRO A 139 -12.88 -21.56 15.08
N GLU A 140 -12.91 -21.98 13.80
CA GLU A 140 -12.54 -21.14 12.65
C GLU A 140 -13.58 -20.03 12.46
N LEU A 141 -14.87 -20.35 12.50
CA LEU A 141 -15.97 -19.36 12.40
C LEU A 141 -15.83 -18.20 13.41
N MET A 142 -15.41 -18.50 14.65
CA MET A 142 -15.14 -17.48 15.66
C MET A 142 -13.93 -16.61 15.30
N HIS A 143 -12.85 -17.22 14.82
CA HIS A 143 -11.62 -16.53 14.45
C HIS A 143 -11.82 -15.62 13.23
N GLU A 144 -12.51 -16.13 12.21
CA GLU A 144 -12.82 -15.41 10.98
C GLU A 144 -13.70 -14.17 11.22
N ALA A 145 -14.73 -14.30 12.07
CA ALA A 145 -15.62 -13.18 12.41
C ALA A 145 -14.87 -12.09 13.18
N ASP A 146 -13.96 -12.48 14.07
CA ASP A 146 -13.09 -11.57 14.83
C ASP A 146 -12.07 -10.84 13.92
N LEU A 147 -11.48 -11.54 12.94
CA LEU A 147 -10.65 -10.91 11.91
C LEU A 147 -11.41 -9.87 11.08
N ALA A 148 -12.63 -10.20 10.67
CA ALA A 148 -13.48 -9.26 9.95
C ALA A 148 -13.84 -8.04 10.81
N ALA A 149 -14.06 -8.20 12.13
CA ALA A 149 -14.37 -7.10 13.03
C ALA A 149 -13.17 -6.14 13.17
N ARG A 150 -11.96 -6.69 13.33
CA ARG A 150 -10.72 -5.89 13.29
C ARG A 150 -10.54 -5.15 11.97
N ARG A 151 -10.93 -5.76 10.85
CA ARG A 151 -10.87 -5.10 9.53
C ARG A 151 -11.86 -3.94 9.45
N ALA A 152 -13.09 -4.14 9.89
CA ALA A 152 -14.12 -3.10 9.95
C ALA A 152 -13.59 -1.87 10.72
N ARG A 153 -12.97 -2.13 11.89
CA ARG A 153 -12.29 -1.13 12.71
C ARG A 153 -11.19 -0.38 11.95
N ARG A 154 -10.27 -1.08 11.27
CA ARG A 154 -9.16 -0.45 10.53
C ARG A 154 -9.63 0.39 9.34
N HIS A 155 -10.67 -0.05 8.63
CA HIS A 155 -11.20 0.65 7.46
C HIS A 155 -12.21 1.75 7.81
N GLY A 156 -12.61 1.87 9.08
CA GLY A 156 -13.70 2.75 9.48
C GLY A 156 -15.06 2.32 8.91
N SER A 157 -15.21 1.04 8.57
CA SER A 157 -16.48 0.46 8.13
C SER A 157 -17.28 -0.02 9.34
N SER A 158 -18.61 0.09 9.30
CA SER A 158 -19.49 -0.43 10.35
C SER A 158 -19.63 -1.96 10.31
N TYR A 159 -19.41 -2.58 9.14
CA TYR A 159 -19.55 -4.03 8.96
C TYR A 159 -18.65 -4.55 7.83
N GLU A 160 -18.03 -5.70 8.07
CA GLU A 160 -17.21 -6.44 7.11
C GLU A 160 -17.53 -7.94 7.22
N LEU A 161 -17.62 -8.64 6.08
CA LEU A 161 -17.79 -10.10 6.04
C LEU A 161 -16.45 -10.74 5.67
N PHE A 162 -16.01 -11.74 6.45
CA PHE A 162 -14.82 -12.52 6.18
C PHE A 162 -14.92 -13.22 4.82
N ARG A 163 -13.83 -13.18 4.05
CA ARG A 163 -13.68 -13.95 2.81
C ARG A 163 -12.37 -14.75 2.88
N PRO A 164 -12.40 -16.08 2.62
CA PRO A 164 -11.23 -16.96 2.76
C PRO A 164 -9.97 -16.54 1.97
N VAL A 165 -10.14 -15.74 0.90
CA VAL A 165 -9.03 -15.22 0.08
C VAL A 165 -8.10 -14.27 0.89
N GLU A 166 -8.52 -13.83 2.07
CA GLU A 166 -7.87 -12.75 2.81
C GLU A 166 -6.97 -13.22 3.99
N GLU A 167 -7.03 -14.51 4.39
CA GLU A 167 -6.19 -15.06 5.48
C GLU A 167 -4.79 -15.48 5.02
N ASP A 168 -4.68 -16.07 3.81
CA ASP A 168 -3.38 -16.36 3.18
C ASP A 168 -2.56 -15.08 3.05
N ALA A 169 -3.20 -13.96 2.68
CA ALA A 169 -2.53 -12.67 2.52
C ALA A 169 -1.91 -12.13 3.84
N GLY A 170 -2.48 -12.42 5.00
CA GLY A 170 -1.95 -11.94 6.29
C GLY A 170 -0.72 -12.72 6.79
N ARG A 171 -0.75 -14.04 6.62
CA ARG A 171 0.40 -14.92 6.94
C ARG A 171 1.50 -14.78 5.90
N GLU A 172 1.14 -14.69 4.63
CA GLU A 172 2.06 -14.41 3.53
C GLU A 172 2.72 -13.06 3.74
N LEU A 173 1.99 -12.01 4.12
CA LEU A 173 2.58 -10.70 4.41
C LEU A 173 3.63 -10.78 5.52
N LEU A 174 3.35 -11.45 6.63
CA LEU A 174 4.31 -11.61 7.73
C LEU A 174 5.56 -12.42 7.31
N LEU A 175 5.39 -13.47 6.50
CA LEU A 175 6.49 -14.23 5.92
C LEU A 175 7.33 -13.35 4.99
N ARG A 176 6.68 -12.62 4.06
CA ARG A 176 7.35 -11.69 3.13
C ARG A 176 8.12 -10.59 3.84
N VAL A 177 7.62 -10.08 4.97
CA VAL A 177 8.36 -9.13 5.80
C VAL A 177 9.65 -9.75 6.36
N HIS A 178 9.58 -10.99 6.85
CA HIS A 178 10.74 -11.68 7.41
C HIS A 178 11.77 -12.02 6.33
N GLU A 179 11.30 -12.55 5.20
CA GLU A 179 12.10 -12.86 4.02
C GLU A 179 12.78 -11.59 3.49
N LEU A 180 12.03 -10.51 3.26
CA LEU A 180 12.59 -9.25 2.74
C LEU A 180 13.63 -8.62 3.67
N ARG A 181 13.41 -8.72 5.00
CA ARG A 181 14.37 -8.24 6.00
C ARG A 181 15.71 -8.98 5.93
N SER A 182 15.70 -10.25 5.52
CA SER A 182 16.90 -11.08 5.35
C SER A 182 17.51 -10.92 3.95
N ALA A 183 16.67 -10.78 2.92
CA ALA A 183 17.07 -10.58 1.53
C ALA A 183 17.92 -9.33 1.29
N ILE A 184 17.62 -8.22 1.99
CA ILE A 184 18.36 -6.95 1.86
C ILE A 184 19.85 -7.13 2.17
N PRO A 185 20.27 -7.64 3.35
CA PRO A 185 21.68 -7.87 3.64
C PRO A 185 22.29 -9.07 2.89
N ASP A 186 21.49 -10.07 2.51
CA ASP A 186 21.99 -11.28 1.85
C ASP A 186 22.25 -11.10 0.34
N GLY A 187 21.96 -9.91 -0.21
CA GLY A 187 22.24 -9.57 -1.60
C GLY A 187 21.26 -10.19 -2.61
N GLU A 188 20.05 -10.53 -2.17
CA GLU A 188 18.99 -11.07 -3.05
C GLU A 188 18.26 -9.97 -3.85
N LEU A 189 18.55 -8.70 -3.54
CA LEU A 189 18.08 -7.57 -4.32
C LEU A 189 19.01 -7.33 -5.51
N THR A 190 18.43 -7.27 -6.70
CA THR A 190 19.13 -6.90 -7.93
C THR A 190 18.46 -5.70 -8.58
N LEU A 191 19.16 -5.06 -9.50
CA LEU A 191 18.62 -3.92 -10.27
C LEU A 191 18.50 -4.32 -11.73
N HIS A 192 17.30 -4.08 -12.27
CA HIS A 192 17.10 -4.01 -13.70
C HIS A 192 17.11 -2.54 -14.13
N TYR A 193 17.54 -2.28 -15.35
CA TYR A 193 17.77 -0.94 -15.86
C TYR A 193 16.97 -0.73 -17.13
N GLN A 194 16.15 0.33 -17.15
CA GLN A 194 15.39 0.72 -18.34
C GLN A 194 16.04 1.93 -19.02
N PRO A 195 16.40 1.86 -20.31
CA PRO A 195 17.08 2.97 -20.99
C PRO A 195 16.14 4.15 -21.28
N GLN A 196 16.70 5.35 -21.16
CA GLN A 196 16.07 6.63 -21.47
C GLN A 196 16.73 7.27 -22.70
N LEU A 197 15.96 7.39 -23.78
CA LEU A 197 16.40 8.00 -25.04
C LEU A 197 16.34 9.52 -24.94
N ASP A 198 17.45 10.20 -25.22
CA ASP A 198 17.47 11.66 -25.47
C ASP A 198 16.91 11.91 -26.87
N LEU A 199 15.74 12.56 -26.95
CA LEU A 199 15.02 12.73 -28.21
C LEU A 199 15.68 13.73 -29.16
N ALA A 200 16.47 14.67 -28.63
CA ALA A 200 17.19 15.65 -29.44
C ALA A 200 18.46 15.05 -30.06
N ARG A 201 19.13 14.15 -29.32
CA ARG A 201 20.39 13.52 -29.76
C ARG A 201 20.19 12.17 -30.45
N GLY A 202 19.07 11.50 -30.20
CA GLY A 202 18.80 10.16 -30.70
C GLY A 202 19.69 9.09 -30.06
N GLU A 203 20.20 9.32 -28.84
CA GLU A 203 21.06 8.39 -28.13
C GLU A 203 20.60 8.21 -26.67
N VAL A 204 20.86 7.04 -26.09
CA VAL A 204 20.53 6.78 -24.68
C VAL A 204 21.58 7.43 -23.79
N ARG A 205 21.12 8.29 -22.88
CA ARG A 205 21.98 9.01 -21.92
C ARG A 205 21.58 8.83 -20.46
N GLY A 206 20.49 8.12 -20.22
CA GLY A 206 19.97 7.83 -18.89
C GLY A 206 19.44 6.41 -18.83
N VAL A 207 19.36 5.89 -17.62
CA VAL A 207 18.67 4.65 -17.30
C VAL A 207 17.89 4.84 -16.00
N GLU A 208 16.75 4.19 -15.88
CA GLU A 208 16.05 4.06 -14.61
C GLU A 208 16.40 2.73 -13.97
N ALA A 209 16.87 2.77 -12.72
CA ALA A 209 17.15 1.59 -11.92
C ALA A 209 15.88 1.15 -11.20
N LEU A 210 15.42 -0.05 -11.55
CA LEU A 210 14.21 -0.66 -11.06
C LEU A 210 14.60 -1.89 -10.23
N VAL A 211 14.30 -1.84 -8.94
CA VAL A 211 14.62 -2.93 -8.01
C VAL A 211 13.87 -4.21 -8.38
N ARG A 212 14.52 -5.34 -8.22
CA ARG A 212 13.94 -6.68 -8.32
C ARG A 212 14.40 -7.49 -7.13
N TRP A 213 13.57 -8.42 -6.69
CA TRP A 213 13.93 -9.36 -5.64
C TRP A 213 14.06 -10.75 -6.23
N GLN A 214 15.28 -11.31 -6.21
CA GLN A 214 15.54 -12.69 -6.59
C GLN A 214 15.15 -13.62 -5.44
N HIS A 215 13.85 -13.85 -5.28
CA HIS A 215 13.33 -14.69 -4.22
C HIS A 215 13.69 -16.17 -4.50
N PRO A 216 14.18 -16.93 -3.50
CA PRO A 216 14.61 -18.33 -3.69
C PRO A 216 13.49 -19.24 -4.21
N ASP A 217 12.28 -19.12 -3.65
CA ASP A 217 11.13 -19.96 -4.04
C ASP A 217 10.24 -19.38 -5.15
N LEU A 218 10.01 -18.06 -5.17
CA LEU A 218 9.12 -17.42 -6.13
C LEU A 218 9.81 -16.93 -7.42
N GLY A 219 11.13 -16.94 -7.46
CA GLY A 219 11.89 -16.37 -8.57
C GLY A 219 11.95 -14.84 -8.51
N LEU A 220 12.00 -14.20 -9.68
CA LEU A 220 12.21 -12.76 -9.77
C LEU A 220 10.90 -12.00 -9.53
N LEU A 221 10.81 -11.28 -8.41
CA LEU A 221 9.67 -10.45 -8.04
C LEU A 221 9.87 -8.99 -8.47
N GLU A 222 8.79 -8.40 -8.97
CA GLU A 222 8.68 -7.01 -9.38
C GLU A 222 8.40 -6.08 -8.19
N PRO A 223 8.73 -4.77 -8.26
CA PRO A 223 8.54 -3.83 -7.15
C PRO A 223 7.11 -3.83 -6.56
N GLY A 224 6.09 -3.94 -7.41
CA GLY A 224 4.68 -3.94 -6.98
C GLY A 224 4.32 -5.08 -6.04
N GLU A 225 5.11 -6.16 -6.00
CA GLU A 225 4.86 -7.35 -5.19
C GLU A 225 5.43 -7.22 -3.77
N PHE A 226 6.44 -6.37 -3.55
CA PHE A 226 7.14 -6.28 -2.25
C PHE A 226 7.34 -4.87 -1.70
N LEU A 227 7.20 -3.80 -2.49
CA LEU A 227 7.39 -2.43 -1.99
C LEU A 227 6.37 -2.04 -0.91
N LEU A 228 5.10 -2.45 -1.07
CA LEU A 228 4.06 -2.22 -0.05
C LEU A 228 4.39 -2.94 1.26
N VAL A 229 4.99 -4.12 1.16
CA VAL A 229 5.46 -4.90 2.32
C VAL A 229 6.61 -4.18 3.02
N ALA A 230 7.56 -3.66 2.24
CA ALA A 230 8.70 -2.90 2.75
C ALA A 230 8.27 -1.64 3.51
N GLU A 231 7.30 -0.90 2.97
CA GLU A 231 6.75 0.31 3.61
C GLU A 231 6.00 -0.05 4.92
N ALA A 232 5.16 -1.08 4.90
CA ALA A 232 4.40 -1.50 6.08
C ALA A 232 5.30 -2.03 7.22
N ALA A 233 6.49 -2.53 6.89
CA ALA A 233 7.43 -3.14 7.83
C ALA A 233 8.61 -2.24 8.25
N ASP A 234 8.57 -0.95 7.89
CA ASP A 234 9.64 0.02 8.18
C ASP A 234 11.01 -0.39 7.62
N LEU A 235 11.00 -1.03 6.43
CA LEU A 235 12.20 -1.47 5.71
C LEU A 235 12.61 -0.51 4.59
N ALA A 236 11.86 0.57 4.37
CA ALA A 236 12.07 1.52 3.27
C ALA A 236 13.48 2.13 3.27
N ASP A 237 14.06 2.42 4.44
CA ASP A 237 15.41 2.99 4.56
C ASP A 237 16.50 2.00 4.17
N SER A 238 16.40 0.77 4.68
CA SER A 238 17.34 -0.32 4.36
C SER A 238 17.28 -0.68 2.88
N LEU A 239 16.07 -0.75 2.32
CA LEU A 239 15.85 -1.02 0.91
C LEU A 239 16.45 0.09 0.04
N THR A 240 16.13 1.35 0.34
CA THR A 240 16.65 2.50 -0.42
C THR A 240 18.17 2.57 -0.37
N SER A 241 18.77 2.31 0.81
CA SER A 241 20.23 2.29 0.96
C SER A 241 20.88 1.19 0.11
N ALA A 242 20.31 -0.02 0.11
CA ALA A 242 20.80 -1.13 -0.70
C ALA A 242 20.67 -0.85 -2.21
N VAL A 243 19.52 -0.32 -2.65
CA VAL A 243 19.28 0.05 -4.05
C VAL A 243 20.25 1.15 -4.51
N LEU A 244 20.45 2.19 -3.69
CA LEU A 244 21.40 3.26 -4.01
C LEU A 244 22.85 2.76 -4.08
N ALA A 245 23.24 1.87 -3.17
CA ALA A 245 24.57 1.29 -3.17
C ALA A 245 24.84 0.47 -4.45
N GLU A 246 23.90 -0.39 -4.86
CA GLU A 246 24.04 -1.17 -6.09
C GLU A 246 24.00 -0.27 -7.34
N ALA A 247 23.08 0.70 -7.39
CA ALA A 247 22.97 1.63 -8.52
C ALA A 247 24.25 2.45 -8.72
N LEU A 248 24.82 2.99 -7.63
CA LEU A 248 26.08 3.74 -7.69
C LEU A 248 27.28 2.84 -7.98
N GLY A 249 27.28 1.61 -7.47
CA GLY A 249 28.28 0.59 -7.80
C GLY A 249 28.29 0.26 -9.29
N GLN A 250 27.13 -0.01 -9.88
CA GLN A 250 26.98 -0.26 -11.31
C GLN A 250 27.35 0.99 -12.14
N LEU A 251 26.92 2.18 -11.73
CA LEU A 251 27.27 3.41 -12.42
C LEU A 251 28.78 3.68 -12.41
N ALA A 252 29.48 3.36 -11.31
CA ALA A 252 30.93 3.41 -11.26
C ALA A 252 31.60 2.41 -12.21
N ARG A 253 31.02 1.19 -12.37
CA ARG A 253 31.49 0.20 -13.36
C ARG A 253 31.35 0.76 -14.78
N TRP A 254 30.15 1.16 -15.17
CA TRP A 254 29.89 1.74 -16.50
C TRP A 254 30.80 2.91 -16.84
N ARG A 255 31.06 3.82 -15.88
CA ARG A 255 31.99 4.94 -16.08
C ARG A 255 33.41 4.48 -16.37
N ARG A 256 33.88 3.43 -15.69
CA ARG A 256 35.23 2.86 -15.91
C ARG A 256 35.34 2.26 -17.30
N ASP A 257 34.25 1.70 -17.80
CA ASP A 257 34.14 1.08 -19.12
C ASP A 257 33.82 2.11 -20.22
N GLY A 258 33.84 3.41 -19.89
CA GLY A 258 33.68 4.51 -20.83
C GLY A 258 32.23 4.93 -21.12
N ARG A 259 31.24 4.37 -20.41
CA ARG A 259 29.83 4.73 -20.55
C ARG A 259 29.45 5.79 -19.51
N GLU A 260 29.19 7.01 -19.96
CA GLU A 260 28.74 8.11 -19.09
C GLU A 260 27.20 8.23 -19.13
N LEU A 261 26.54 7.36 -18.36
CA LEU A 261 25.08 7.34 -18.19
C LEU A 261 24.65 8.11 -16.94
N ARG A 262 23.41 8.62 -16.94
CA ARG A 262 22.70 9.01 -15.72
C ARG A 262 21.87 7.83 -15.21
N VAL A 263 21.78 7.67 -13.90
CA VAL A 263 20.91 6.66 -13.26
C VAL A 263 19.86 7.37 -12.43
N SER A 264 18.61 7.08 -12.73
CA SER A 264 17.44 7.44 -11.93
C SER A 264 17.12 6.35 -10.91
N VAL A 265 16.84 6.73 -9.66
CA VAL A 265 16.43 5.81 -8.58
C VAL A 265 15.18 6.35 -7.88
N ASN A 266 14.17 5.51 -7.78
CA ASN A 266 12.92 5.82 -7.06
C ASN A 266 13.12 5.89 -5.55
N LEU A 267 12.54 6.89 -4.91
CA LEU A 267 12.48 7.01 -3.45
C LEU A 267 11.10 6.60 -2.92
N ALA A 268 11.08 5.77 -1.87
CA ALA A 268 9.84 5.43 -1.20
C ALA A 268 9.33 6.59 -0.33
N LEU A 269 8.02 6.59 -0.05
CA LEU A 269 7.33 7.66 0.68
C LEU A 269 8.03 8.03 2.02
N PRO A 270 8.44 7.07 2.88
CA PRO A 270 9.02 7.39 4.18
C PRO A 270 10.38 8.11 4.06
N ASN A 271 11.15 7.87 3.00
CA ASN A 271 12.51 8.40 2.88
C ASN A 271 12.54 9.91 2.64
N VAL A 272 11.50 10.46 2.01
CA VAL A 272 11.43 11.88 1.63
C VAL A 272 11.36 12.81 2.85
N VAL A 273 11.03 12.28 4.02
CA VAL A 273 11.00 13.02 5.29
C VAL A 273 12.10 12.60 6.27
N ASP A 274 12.98 11.67 5.88
CA ASP A 274 14.09 11.21 6.72
C ASP A 274 15.32 12.14 6.63
N GLU A 275 15.74 12.64 7.78
CA GLU A 275 16.90 13.52 7.91
C GLU A 275 18.25 12.83 7.69
N ARG A 276 18.26 11.49 7.73
CA ARG A 276 19.44 10.65 7.48
C ARG A 276 19.70 10.45 5.99
N LEU A 277 18.68 10.47 5.14
CA LEU A 277 18.80 10.18 3.71
C LEU A 277 19.89 11.03 3.00
N PRO A 278 19.97 12.37 3.16
CA PRO A 278 21.03 13.13 2.51
C PRO A 278 22.44 12.80 3.00
N ILE A 279 22.58 12.36 4.26
CA ILE A 279 23.86 11.95 4.83
C ILE A 279 24.31 10.64 4.16
N GLU A 280 23.39 9.70 4.04
CA GLU A 280 23.64 8.40 3.43
C GLU A 280 23.96 8.51 1.93
N VAL A 281 23.19 9.29 1.18
CA VAL A 281 23.47 9.57 -0.25
C VAL A 281 24.85 10.19 -0.41
N GLY A 282 25.21 11.15 0.44
CA GLY A 282 26.55 11.77 0.42
C GLY A 282 27.67 10.77 0.68
N ARG A 283 27.47 9.84 1.63
CA ARG A 283 28.41 8.75 1.93
C ARG A 283 28.60 7.82 0.74
N LEU A 284 27.50 7.32 0.15
CA LEU A 284 27.54 6.39 -0.99
C LEU A 284 28.15 7.02 -2.25
N LEU A 285 27.88 8.31 -2.51
CA LEU A 285 28.53 9.06 -3.60
C LEU A 285 30.05 9.16 -3.39
N ALA A 286 30.49 9.44 -2.17
CA ALA A 286 31.91 9.52 -1.85
C ALA A 286 32.62 8.16 -1.99
N GLU A 287 31.98 7.08 -1.56
CA GLU A 287 32.53 5.71 -1.64
C GLU A 287 32.61 5.19 -3.08
N SER A 288 31.58 5.47 -3.90
CA SER A 288 31.55 5.04 -5.30
C SER A 288 32.43 5.88 -6.23
N GLY A 289 32.76 7.12 -5.83
CA GLY A 289 33.50 8.08 -6.67
C GLY A 289 32.69 8.57 -7.88
N VAL A 290 31.38 8.31 -7.91
CA VAL A 290 30.49 8.76 -8.98
C VAL A 290 30.23 10.26 -8.84
N PRO A 291 30.36 11.05 -9.93
CA PRO A 291 29.97 12.46 -9.91
C PRO A 291 28.47 12.60 -9.57
N PRO A 292 28.09 13.42 -8.57
CA PRO A 292 26.71 13.53 -8.12
C PRO A 292 25.69 13.82 -9.23
N ARG A 293 26.08 14.61 -10.24
CA ARG A 293 25.24 14.94 -11.42
C ARG A 293 24.72 13.74 -12.22
N LEU A 294 25.27 12.55 -12.00
CA LEU A 294 24.86 11.33 -12.69
C LEU A 294 23.84 10.50 -11.91
N LEU A 295 23.58 10.84 -10.66
CA LEU A 295 22.48 10.28 -9.89
C LEU A 295 21.30 11.24 -9.96
N THR A 296 20.13 10.73 -10.34
CA THR A 296 18.84 11.40 -10.19
C THR A 296 18.00 10.62 -9.20
N LEU A 297 17.39 11.30 -8.23
CA LEU A 297 16.40 10.69 -7.34
C LEU A 297 15.00 11.09 -7.78
N GLU A 298 14.12 10.11 -7.89
CA GLU A 298 12.75 10.28 -8.34
C GLU A 298 11.80 10.28 -7.15
N LEU A 299 10.91 11.26 -7.12
CA LEU A 299 10.00 11.53 -6.02
C LEU A 299 8.58 11.53 -6.57
N THR A 300 7.64 10.84 -5.92
CA THR A 300 6.23 10.96 -6.29
C THR A 300 5.59 12.20 -5.65
N GLU A 301 4.54 12.74 -6.28
CA GLU A 301 3.77 13.85 -5.70
C GLU A 301 3.21 13.52 -4.31
N ARG A 302 2.78 12.27 -4.13
CA ARG A 302 2.25 11.77 -2.86
C ARG A 302 3.31 11.80 -1.75
N ALA A 303 4.58 11.49 -2.07
CA ALA A 303 5.68 11.53 -1.10
C ALA A 303 5.88 12.91 -0.52
N VAL A 304 5.89 13.92 -1.40
CA VAL A 304 6.10 15.32 -0.99
C VAL A 304 4.87 15.87 -0.27
N GLY A 305 3.67 15.44 -0.67
CA GLY A 305 2.41 15.95 -0.13
C GLY A 305 2.13 15.61 1.35
N GLN A 306 2.68 14.51 1.89
CA GLN A 306 2.42 14.09 3.28
C GLN A 306 2.97 15.08 4.32
N ASP A 307 4.22 15.51 4.18
CA ASP A 307 4.81 16.58 4.99
C ASP A 307 5.65 17.52 4.09
N PRO A 308 5.01 18.51 3.45
CA PRO A 308 5.69 19.38 2.50
C PRO A 308 6.82 20.22 3.11
N ARG A 309 6.80 20.45 4.43
CA ARG A 309 7.84 21.25 5.11
C ARG A 309 9.10 20.43 5.29
N ARG A 310 8.97 19.20 5.81
CA ARG A 310 10.12 18.30 5.98
C ARG A 310 10.66 17.85 4.63
N ALA A 311 9.78 17.45 3.71
CA ALA A 311 10.16 17.07 2.36
C ALA A 311 11.01 18.16 1.67
N LEU A 312 10.56 19.42 1.70
CA LEU A 312 11.32 20.52 1.11
C LEU A 312 12.71 20.68 1.72
N ALA A 313 12.85 20.52 3.05
CA ALA A 313 14.14 20.60 3.72
C ALA A 313 15.09 19.46 3.29
N ILE A 314 14.59 18.22 3.18
CA ILE A 314 15.37 17.07 2.71
C ILE A 314 15.77 17.24 1.25
N VAL A 315 14.84 17.62 0.39
CA VAL A 315 15.07 17.83 -1.04
C VAL A 315 16.13 18.91 -1.28
N HIS A 316 16.11 20.02 -0.53
CA HIS A 316 17.18 21.03 -0.62
C HIS A 316 18.55 20.49 -0.19
N ARG A 317 18.61 19.67 0.85
CA ARG A 317 19.87 19.04 1.30
C ARG A 317 20.40 18.06 0.27
N LEU A 318 19.52 17.25 -0.34
CA LEU A 318 19.87 16.38 -1.46
C LEU A 318 20.40 17.19 -2.63
N LYS A 319 19.71 18.27 -3.01
CA LYS A 319 20.14 19.14 -4.11
C LYS A 319 21.52 19.77 -3.86
N ALA A 320 21.83 20.10 -2.60
CA ALA A 320 23.14 20.64 -2.22
C ALA A 320 24.31 19.64 -2.43
N LEU A 321 24.03 18.34 -2.56
CA LEU A 321 25.03 17.33 -2.95
C LEU A 321 25.37 17.40 -4.44
N GLY A 322 24.56 18.09 -5.25
CA GLY A 322 24.75 18.21 -6.69
C GLY A 322 24.11 17.08 -7.51
N ILE A 323 23.20 16.31 -6.92
CA ILE A 323 22.40 15.28 -7.63
C ILE A 323 21.24 15.90 -8.40
N GLY A 324 20.70 15.12 -9.34
CA GLY A 324 19.44 15.40 -10.01
C GLY A 324 18.23 15.04 -9.15
N LEU A 325 17.12 15.75 -9.34
CA LEU A 325 15.84 15.45 -8.73
C LEU A 325 14.74 15.45 -9.80
N ALA A 326 13.96 14.37 -9.85
CA ALA A 326 12.83 14.24 -10.74
C ALA A 326 11.52 14.16 -9.93
N LEU A 327 10.46 14.72 -10.49
CA LEU A 327 9.10 14.44 -10.03
C LEU A 327 8.47 13.40 -10.95
N ASP A 328 8.06 12.29 -10.35
CA ASP A 328 7.51 11.11 -11.01
C ASP A 328 5.96 11.13 -11.03
N ASP A 329 5.38 10.37 -11.97
CA ASP A 329 3.93 10.19 -12.18
C ASP A 329 3.12 11.51 -12.30
N PHE A 330 3.70 12.56 -12.89
CA PHE A 330 3.04 13.86 -12.92
C PHE A 330 1.76 13.83 -13.76
N GLY A 331 0.66 14.27 -13.14
CA GLY A 331 -0.67 14.35 -13.75
C GLY A 331 -1.60 13.18 -13.44
N ALA A 332 -1.10 12.06 -12.89
CA ALA A 332 -1.92 10.88 -12.60
C ALA A 332 -2.88 11.07 -11.40
N ALA A 333 -2.56 12.03 -10.51
CA ALA A 333 -3.36 12.37 -9.33
C ALA A 333 -3.68 13.88 -9.30
N ALA A 334 -4.23 14.37 -8.17
CA ALA A 334 -4.47 15.81 -7.98
C ALA A 334 -3.15 16.60 -7.91
N SER A 335 -2.60 16.96 -9.06
CA SER A 335 -1.28 17.59 -9.13
C SER A 335 -1.28 19.00 -8.55
N SER A 336 -0.26 19.30 -7.74
CA SER A 336 -0.13 20.61 -7.11
C SER A 336 0.96 21.44 -7.80
N LEU A 337 0.56 22.34 -8.70
CA LEU A 337 1.46 23.36 -9.27
C LEU A 337 2.20 24.18 -8.20
N ALA A 338 1.60 24.30 -7.01
CA ALA A 338 2.23 24.97 -5.87
C ALA A 338 3.44 24.19 -5.31
N LEU A 339 3.44 22.86 -5.40
CA LEU A 339 4.59 22.03 -5.05
C LEU A 339 5.71 22.19 -6.08
N LEU A 340 5.39 22.11 -7.37
CA LEU A 340 6.35 22.31 -8.46
C LEU A 340 7.10 23.64 -8.34
N ARG A 341 6.40 24.72 -7.96
CA ARG A 341 7.03 26.04 -7.76
C ARG A 341 8.10 26.06 -6.65
N ARG A 342 8.01 25.17 -5.66
CA ARG A 342 8.85 25.21 -4.45
C ARG A 342 10.00 24.21 -4.49
N LEU A 343 9.85 23.11 -5.21
CA LEU A 343 10.84 22.05 -5.26
C LEU A 343 11.96 22.41 -6.26
N PRO A 344 13.24 22.23 -5.89
CA PRO A 344 14.38 22.46 -6.78
C PRO A 344 14.59 21.24 -7.71
N LEU A 345 13.60 20.96 -8.56
CA LEU A 345 13.60 19.84 -9.51
C LEU A 345 14.48 20.15 -10.73
N ASP A 346 14.92 19.10 -11.41
CA ASP A 346 15.60 19.14 -12.72
C ASP A 346 14.77 18.48 -13.81
N GLU A 347 14.00 17.45 -13.44
CA GLU A 347 13.26 16.63 -14.40
C GLU A 347 11.78 16.48 -13.97
N LEU A 348 10.91 16.37 -14.96
CA LEU A 348 9.47 16.12 -14.80
C LEU A 348 9.09 14.93 -15.67
N LYS A 349 8.64 13.84 -15.06
CA LYS A 349 8.23 12.62 -15.76
C LYS A 349 6.72 12.66 -16.02
N VAL A 350 6.33 12.39 -17.26
CA VAL A 350 4.93 12.34 -17.71
C VAL A 350 4.45 10.91 -17.64
N ASP A 351 3.43 10.69 -16.81
CA ASP A 351 2.90 9.37 -16.50
C ASP A 351 2.43 8.61 -17.76
N ARG A 352 2.71 7.30 -17.77
CA ARG A 352 2.39 6.37 -18.85
C ARG A 352 0.90 6.35 -19.22
N SER A 353 -0.02 6.57 -18.28
CA SER A 353 -1.46 6.50 -18.54
C SER A 353 -1.93 7.56 -19.54
N PHE A 354 -1.22 8.69 -19.65
CA PHE A 354 -1.46 9.70 -20.69
C PHE A 354 -0.68 9.41 -21.97
N VAL A 355 0.61 9.09 -21.84
CA VAL A 355 1.49 8.87 -22.99
C VAL A 355 1.00 7.72 -23.87
N SER A 356 0.59 6.60 -23.27
CA SER A 356 0.11 5.42 -24.01
C SER A 356 -1.16 5.66 -24.85
N ARG A 357 -1.93 6.71 -24.55
CA ARG A 357 -3.17 7.05 -25.26
C ARG A 357 -3.09 8.36 -26.05
N MET A 358 -1.96 9.07 -26.00
CA MET A 358 -1.85 10.45 -26.49
C MET A 358 -2.11 10.65 -27.99
N THR A 359 -1.91 9.59 -28.79
CA THR A 359 -2.13 9.56 -30.24
C THR A 359 -3.58 9.25 -30.62
N HIS A 360 -4.34 8.65 -29.69
CA HIS A 360 -5.71 8.15 -29.92
C HIS A 360 -6.77 8.92 -29.12
N ASP A 361 -6.39 9.57 -28.03
CA ASP A 361 -7.24 10.41 -27.19
C ASP A 361 -6.72 11.86 -27.20
N GLU A 362 -7.55 12.77 -27.71
CA GLU A 362 -7.20 14.19 -27.83
C GLU A 362 -6.95 14.87 -26.48
N ARG A 363 -7.63 14.44 -25.41
CA ARG A 363 -7.47 14.99 -24.06
C ARG A 363 -6.15 14.55 -23.47
N ASP A 364 -5.83 13.26 -23.55
CA ASP A 364 -4.54 12.75 -23.06
C ASP A 364 -3.38 13.40 -23.86
N GLY A 365 -3.53 13.53 -25.17
CA GLY A 365 -2.56 14.27 -25.99
C GLY A 365 -2.43 15.74 -25.60
N ALA A 366 -3.50 16.41 -25.19
CA ALA A 366 -3.46 17.78 -24.69
C ALA A 366 -2.77 17.88 -23.32
N ILE A 367 -2.99 16.90 -22.43
CA ILE A 367 -2.32 16.82 -21.12
C ILE A 367 -0.82 16.66 -21.32
N VAL A 368 -0.37 15.69 -22.14
CA VAL A 368 1.07 15.48 -22.42
C VAL A 368 1.71 16.78 -22.97
N ARG A 369 1.06 17.45 -23.93
CA ARG A 369 1.54 18.74 -24.45
C ARG A 369 1.64 19.83 -23.40
N ALA A 370 0.65 19.92 -22.51
CA ALA A 370 0.63 20.90 -21.43
C ALA A 370 1.77 20.65 -20.44
N VAL A 371 2.00 19.40 -20.03
CA VAL A 371 3.07 19.02 -19.11
C VAL A 371 4.45 19.29 -19.72
N VAL A 372 4.68 18.90 -20.98
CA VAL A 372 5.95 19.18 -21.68
C VAL A 372 6.21 20.69 -21.81
N THR A 373 5.16 21.48 -22.07
CA THR A 373 5.28 22.94 -22.13
C THR A 373 5.59 23.53 -20.76
N LEU A 374 4.91 23.07 -19.71
CA LEU A 374 5.16 23.49 -18.34
C LEU A 374 6.60 23.19 -17.90
N ALA A 375 7.10 21.97 -18.17
CA ALA A 375 8.48 21.61 -17.86
C ALA A 375 9.46 22.59 -18.51
N ARG A 376 9.30 22.84 -19.81
CA ARG A 376 10.12 23.79 -20.57
C ARG A 376 10.08 25.21 -19.98
N ASP A 377 8.89 25.72 -19.67
CA ASP A 377 8.71 27.07 -19.13
C ASP A 377 9.32 27.23 -17.71
N LEU A 378 9.41 26.13 -16.96
CA LEU A 378 10.08 26.07 -15.66
C LEU A 378 11.58 25.76 -15.76
N GLY A 379 12.12 25.52 -16.96
CA GLY A 379 13.51 25.13 -17.17
C GLY A 379 13.83 23.70 -16.72
N LEU A 380 12.81 22.84 -16.64
CA LEU A 380 12.90 21.43 -16.30
C LEU A 380 12.99 20.59 -17.58
N ARG A 381 13.68 19.45 -17.49
CA ARG A 381 13.72 18.44 -18.55
C ARG A 381 12.48 17.55 -18.47
N SER A 382 11.78 17.38 -19.58
CA SER A 382 10.61 16.50 -19.68
C SER A 382 11.00 15.08 -20.09
N ILE A 383 10.47 14.08 -19.38
CA ILE A 383 10.66 12.66 -19.71
C ILE A 383 9.28 12.02 -19.88
N ALA A 384 8.99 11.45 -21.05
CA ALA A 384 7.73 10.73 -21.27
C ALA A 384 7.90 9.23 -21.04
N GLU A 385 6.99 8.64 -20.27
CA GLU A 385 7.05 7.23 -19.90
C GLU A 385 6.07 6.35 -20.67
N GLY A 386 6.39 5.06 -20.81
CA GLY A 386 5.50 4.10 -21.42
C GLY A 386 5.29 4.31 -22.92
N VAL A 387 6.34 4.71 -23.63
CA VAL A 387 6.35 4.74 -25.10
C VAL A 387 6.43 3.31 -25.64
N GLU A 388 5.37 2.86 -26.33
CA GLU A 388 5.26 1.48 -26.81
C GLU A 388 5.18 1.37 -28.35
N ASP A 389 4.97 2.48 -29.05
CA ASP A 389 4.81 2.50 -30.50
C ASP A 389 5.52 3.71 -31.17
N PRO A 390 5.92 3.59 -32.45
CA PRO A 390 6.61 4.66 -33.16
C PRO A 390 5.79 5.94 -33.33
N GLU A 391 4.46 5.86 -33.39
CA GLU A 391 3.58 7.01 -33.61
C GLU A 391 3.58 7.93 -32.38
N THR A 392 3.57 7.33 -31.19
CA THR A 392 3.75 8.00 -29.90
C THR A 392 5.14 8.64 -29.80
N LEU A 393 6.20 7.94 -30.19
CA LEU A 393 7.56 8.49 -30.23
C LEU A 393 7.66 9.75 -31.13
N ASP A 394 7.09 9.69 -32.32
CA ASP A 394 7.09 10.82 -33.26
C ASP A 394 6.18 11.97 -32.79
N ALA A 395 5.09 11.67 -32.09
CA ALA A 395 4.28 12.68 -31.42
C ALA A 395 5.08 13.42 -30.34
N LEU A 396 5.82 12.70 -29.49
CA LEU A 396 6.67 13.27 -28.44
C LEU A 396 7.77 14.18 -29.00
N ARG A 397 8.42 13.77 -30.10
CA ARG A 397 9.40 14.61 -30.82
C ARG A 397 8.78 15.92 -31.31
N ARG A 398 7.59 15.85 -31.92
CA ARG A 398 6.90 17.05 -32.47
C ARG A 398 6.51 18.06 -31.41
N ILE A 399 6.16 17.61 -30.20
CA ILE A 399 5.78 18.50 -29.09
C ILE A 399 7.00 19.03 -28.32
N GLY A 400 8.20 18.59 -28.69
CA GLY A 400 9.47 19.01 -28.10
C GLY A 400 9.67 18.47 -26.69
N CYS A 401 9.36 17.19 -26.47
CA CYS A 401 9.75 16.46 -25.27
C CYS A 401 11.26 16.15 -25.30
N ASP A 402 11.95 16.19 -24.15
CA ASP A 402 13.41 16.09 -24.11
C ASP A 402 13.90 14.64 -24.13
N ALA A 403 13.18 13.74 -23.47
CA ALA A 403 13.52 12.32 -23.41
C ALA A 403 12.29 11.43 -23.28
N CYS A 404 12.47 10.15 -23.58
CA CYS A 404 11.43 9.16 -23.35
C CYS A 404 12.00 7.82 -22.88
N GLN A 405 11.13 7.04 -22.24
CA GLN A 405 11.38 5.65 -21.89
C GLN A 405 10.12 4.81 -22.16
N GLY A 406 10.33 3.52 -22.43
CA GLY A 406 9.23 2.59 -22.70
C GLY A 406 9.67 1.35 -23.45
N TRP A 407 8.73 0.42 -23.64
CA TRP A 407 9.02 -0.89 -24.23
C TRP A 407 9.32 -0.84 -25.72
N LEU A 408 9.00 0.26 -26.41
CA LEU A 408 9.46 0.48 -27.78
C LEU A 408 11.00 0.50 -27.86
N LEU A 409 11.64 1.08 -26.84
CA LEU A 409 13.10 1.11 -26.74
C LEU A 409 13.60 -0.23 -26.22
N GLN A 410 13.26 -0.52 -24.96
CA GLN A 410 13.67 -1.75 -24.29
C GLN A 410 12.88 -1.93 -22.98
N ARG A 411 12.64 -3.19 -22.62
CA ARG A 411 12.14 -3.55 -21.27
C ARG A 411 13.27 -3.41 -20.24
N PRO A 412 12.97 -3.31 -18.94
CA PRO A 412 14.02 -3.33 -17.92
C PRO A 412 14.87 -4.60 -17.98
N LEU A 413 16.19 -4.45 -18.05
CA LEU A 413 17.15 -5.56 -18.20
C LEU A 413 18.16 -5.61 -17.04
N PRO A 414 18.74 -6.77 -16.72
CA PRO A 414 20.00 -6.83 -15.98
C PRO A 414 21.11 -5.98 -16.62
N ALA A 415 22.10 -5.58 -15.82
CA ALA A 415 23.17 -4.68 -16.28
C ALA A 415 24.01 -5.24 -17.44
N ASP A 416 24.35 -6.52 -17.39
CA ASP A 416 25.12 -7.23 -18.41
C ASP A 416 24.36 -7.35 -19.74
N GLU A 417 23.05 -7.61 -19.68
CA GLU A 417 22.18 -7.61 -20.85
C GLU A 417 22.03 -6.20 -21.46
N LEU A 418 21.95 -5.16 -20.62
CA LEU A 418 21.93 -3.77 -21.07
C LEU A 418 23.25 -3.36 -21.75
N GLU A 419 24.39 -3.79 -21.21
CA GLU A 419 25.70 -3.58 -21.81
C GLU A 419 25.79 -4.21 -23.21
N ALA A 420 25.34 -5.46 -23.34
CA ALA A 420 25.28 -6.16 -24.62
C ALA A 420 24.35 -5.45 -25.62
N TRP A 421 23.22 -4.91 -25.15
CA TRP A 421 22.30 -4.13 -25.97
C TRP A 421 22.94 -2.85 -26.51
N PHE A 422 23.67 -2.09 -25.68
CA PHE A 422 24.40 -0.90 -26.14
C PHE A 422 25.46 -1.23 -27.20
N ASP A 423 26.13 -2.37 -27.05
CA ASP A 423 27.18 -2.79 -27.98
C ASP A 423 26.60 -3.25 -29.32
N ALA A 424 25.40 -3.84 -29.32
CA ALA A 424 24.68 -4.21 -30.54
C ALA A 424 24.16 -2.99 -31.32
N GLU A 425 23.65 -1.97 -30.61
CA GLU A 425 23.20 -0.71 -31.21
C GLU A 425 24.36 0.09 -31.82
N THR A 426 25.50 0.16 -31.12
CA THR A 426 26.70 0.83 -31.66
C THR A 426 27.34 0.08 -32.83
N ALA A 427 27.19 -1.25 -32.90
CA ALA A 427 27.65 -2.08 -34.01
C ALA A 427 26.72 -2.06 -35.25
N SER A 428 25.48 -1.60 -35.11
CA SER A 428 24.52 -1.47 -36.21
C SER A 428 24.64 -0.07 -36.82
N PRO A 429 25.30 0.10 -37.99
CA PRO A 429 25.30 1.40 -38.64
C PRO A 429 23.86 1.71 -39.06
N SER A 430 23.32 2.82 -38.54
CA SER A 430 22.05 3.44 -38.93
C SER A 430 21.69 3.14 -40.39
N SER A 431 20.73 2.23 -40.57
CA SER A 431 20.16 1.93 -41.88
C SER A 431 18.94 2.82 -42.10
N ALA A 432 19.17 3.84 -42.94
CA ALA A 432 18.22 4.65 -43.73
C ALA A 432 17.31 5.66 -43.02
#